data_AF-A0A354U9R5-F1
#
_entry.id   AF-A0A354U9R5-F1
#
_cell.length_a   1.000
_cell.length_b   1.000
_cell.length_c   1.000
_cell.angle_alpha   90.00
_cell.angle_beta   90.00
_cell.angle_gamma   90.00
#
_symmetry.space_group_name_H-M   'P 1'
#
loop_
_entity.id
_entity.type
_entity.pdbx_description
1 polymer ?
#
loop_
_entity_poly.entity_id
_entity_poly.type
_entity_poly.pdbx_seq_one_letter_code
_entity_poly.pdbx_strand_id
1 'polypeptide(L)' 'KSLISLAMEDLCLEAGVKLFYHFTLVDVVRKERRIEYAVFRTRSGYAAIQAKTFVDASGNADLAAFAGCGFEYGA' A
#
# COMPACT_ATOMS: atom_id res chain seq x y z
N LYS A 1 1.35 4.36 -18.50
CA LYS A 1 2.18 5.10 -17.52
C LYS A 1 2.75 6.33 -18.21
N SER A 2 2.80 7.48 -17.52
CA SER A 2 3.47 8.67 -18.07
C SER A 2 4.99 8.46 -18.09
N LEU A 3 5.71 9.22 -18.92
CA LEU A 3 7.18 9.21 -18.96
C LEU A 3 7.79 9.46 -17.58
N ILE A 4 7.18 10.36 -16.80
CA ILE A 4 7.57 10.66 -15.43
C ILE A 4 7.43 9.43 -14.52
N SER A 5 6.29 8.72 -14.57
CA SER A 5 6.10 7.53 -13.72
C SER A 5 7.09 6.41 -14.02
N LEU A 6 7.53 6.28 -15.29
CA LEU A 6 8.55 5.30 -15.65
C LEU A 6 9.92 5.69 -15.08
N ALA A 7 10.32 6.96 -15.23
CA ALA A 7 11.58 7.45 -14.66
C ALA A 7 11.61 7.33 -13.12
N MET A 8 10.48 7.53 -12.45
CA MET A 8 10.40 7.32 -10.99
C MET A 8 10.56 5.85 -10.59
N GLU A 9 10.05 4.91 -11.39
CA GLU A 9 10.26 3.48 -11.15
C GLU A 9 11.73 3.10 -11.32
N ASP A 10 12.41 3.64 -12.33
CA ASP A 10 13.85 3.43 -12.51
C ASP A 10 14.65 3.92 -11.30
N LEU A 11 14.34 5.12 -10.78
CA LEU A 11 14.96 5.64 -9.55
C LEU A 11 14.71 4.73 -8.33
N CYS A 12 13.50 4.17 -8.21
CA CYS A 12 13.21 3.21 -7.14
C CYS A 12 14.06 1.94 -7.27
N LEU A 13 14.19 1.41 -8.49
CA LEU A 13 15.00 0.21 -8.75
C LEU A 13 16.48 0.46 -8.47
N GLU A 14 17.02 1.61 -8.90
CA GLU A 14 18.40 2.03 -8.61
C GLU A 14 18.68 2.14 -7.11
N ALA A 15 17.69 2.60 -6.32
CA ALA A 15 17.76 2.66 -4.87
C ALA A 15 17.57 1.28 -4.18
N GLY A 16 17.38 0.20 -4.94
CA GLY A 16 17.16 -1.15 -4.41
C GLY A 16 15.76 -1.41 -3.87
N VAL A 17 14.78 -0.58 -4.23
CA VAL A 17 13.38 -0.79 -3.82
C VAL A 17 12.80 -1.99 -4.55
N LYS A 18 12.14 -2.88 -3.81
CA LYS A 18 11.39 -3.99 -4.40
C LYS A 18 9.99 -3.55 -4.81
N LEU A 19 9.75 -3.51 -6.12
CA LEU A 19 8.45 -3.17 -6.69
C LEU A 19 7.58 -4.43 -6.81
N PHE A 20 6.34 -4.36 -6.31
CA PHE A 20 5.33 -5.40 -6.45
C PHE A 20 4.20 -4.91 -7.36
N TYR A 21 4.14 -5.46 -8.57
CA TYR A 21 3.07 -5.15 -9.52
C TYR A 21 1.88 -6.10 -9.32
N HIS A 22 0.68 -5.62 -9.62
CA HIS A 22 -0.57 -6.39 -9.50
C HIS A 22 -0.87 -6.88 -8.07
N PHE A 23 -0.44 -6.11 -7.07
CA PHE A 23 -0.81 -6.29 -5.66
C PHE A 23 -1.85 -5.22 -5.33
N THR A 24 -3.10 -5.63 -5.19
CA THR A 24 -4.19 -4.73 -4.79
C THR A 24 -4.45 -4.91 -3.30
N LEU A 25 -4.32 -3.84 -2.52
CA LEU A 25 -4.65 -3.86 -1.09
C LEU A 25 -6.13 -4.21 -0.91
N VAL A 26 -6.43 -5.14 -0.01
CA VAL A 26 -7.81 -5.61 0.24
C VAL A 26 -8.19 -5.64 1.71
N ASP A 27 -7.21 -5.68 2.62
CA ASP A 27 -7.47 -5.66 4.06
C ASP A 27 -6.19 -5.33 4.85
N VAL A 28 -6.32 -5.10 6.16
CA VAL A 28 -5.20 -5.00 7.10
C VAL A 28 -5.47 -5.79 8.38
N VAL A 29 -4.46 -6.54 8.83
CA VAL A 29 -4.48 -7.18 10.16
C VAL A 29 -3.89 -6.20 11.15
N ARG A 30 -4.64 -5.90 12.22
CA ARG A 30 -4.26 -4.94 13.26
C ARG A 30 -4.08 -5.62 14.60
N LYS A 31 -3.15 -5.09 15.38
CA LYS A 31 -3.06 -5.30 16.82
C LYS A 31 -3.16 -3.95 17.51
N GLU A 32 -4.29 -3.73 18.20
CA GLU A 32 -4.64 -2.44 18.80
C GLU A 32 -4.58 -1.30 17.77
N ARG A 33 -3.65 -0.36 17.95
CA ARG A 33 -3.44 0.82 17.09
C ARG A 33 -2.35 0.61 16.03
N ARG A 34 -1.82 -0.61 15.87
CA ARG A 34 -0.72 -0.91 14.93
C ARG A 34 -1.17 -1.88 13.86
N ILE A 35 -0.84 -1.59 12.61
CA ILE A 35 -0.96 -2.54 11.50
C ILE A 35 0.17 -3.57 11.64
N GLU A 36 -0.20 -4.85 11.75
CA GLU A 36 0.76 -5.97 11.72
C GLU A 36 0.99 -6.46 10.28
N TYR A 37 -0.06 -6.56 9.47
CA TYR A 37 0.03 -6.99 8.08
C TYR A 37 -0.89 -6.15 7.19
N ALA A 38 -0.41 -5.81 5.99
CA ALA A 38 -1.25 -5.39 4.88
C ALA A 38 -1.53 -6.60 3.98
N VAL A 39 -2.80 -6.84 3.66
CA VAL A 39 -3.24 -8.00 2.87
C VAL A 39 -3.54 -7.54 1.45
N PHE A 40 -2.94 -8.23 0.50
CA PHE A 40 -3.04 -7.93 -0.92
C PHE A 40 -3.65 -9.10 -1.67
N ARG A 41 -4.58 -8.81 -2.59
CA ARG A 41 -4.92 -9.72 -3.68
C ARG A 41 -3.83 -9.62 -4.74
N THR A 42 -3.33 -10.76 -5.17
CA THR A 42 -2.38 -10.90 -6.27
C THR A 42 -3.01 -11.72 -7.39
N ARG A 43 -2.30 -11.88 -8.51
CA ARG A 43 -2.74 -12.78 -9.58
C ARG A 43 -2.90 -14.24 -9.12
N SER A 44 -2.15 -14.67 -8.12
CA SER A 44 -2.05 -16.08 -7.70
C SER A 44 -2.73 -16.38 -6.35
N GLY A 45 -3.48 -15.43 -5.80
CA GLY A 45 -4.11 -15.55 -4.48
C GLY A 45 -3.76 -14.38 -3.56
N TYR A 46 -3.80 -14.60 -2.25
CA TYR A 46 -3.55 -13.56 -1.26
C TYR A 46 -2.10 -13.56 -0.78
N ALA A 47 -1.58 -12.36 -0.50
CA ALA A 47 -0.28 -12.14 0.13
C ALA A 47 -0.46 -11.21 1.34
N ALA A 48 0.09 -11.59 2.50
CA ALA A 48 0.15 -10.73 3.68
C ALA A 48 1.57 -10.21 3.85
N ILE A 49 1.74 -8.89 3.85
CA ILE A 49 3.05 -8.24 3.99
C ILE A 49 3.14 -7.59 5.36
N GLN A 50 4.13 -8.03 6.14
CA GLN A 50 4.52 -7.37 7.39
C GLN A 50 5.58 -6.30 7.11
N ALA A 51 5.45 -5.15 7.76
CA ALA A 51 6.44 -4.08 7.71
C ALA A 51 6.56 -3.41 9.09
N LYS A 52 7.69 -2.73 9.32
CA LYS A 52 7.88 -1.91 10.52
C LYS A 52 6.99 -0.67 10.48
N THR A 53 6.86 -0.09 9.28
CA THR A 53 6.13 1.14 8.98
C THR A 53 5.43 0.96 7.64
N PHE A 54 4.20 1.48 7.54
CA PHE A 54 3.46 1.56 6.29
C PHE A 54 3.26 3.03 5.93
N VAL A 55 3.42 3.36 4.65
CA VAL A 55 3.13 4.68 4.09
C VAL A 55 2.04 4.50 3.05
N ASP A 56 0.92 5.19 3.23
CA ASP A 56 -0.19 5.16 2.28
C ASP A 56 0.01 6.24 1.22
N ALA A 57 0.21 5.79 -0.02
CA ALA A 57 0.31 6.64 -1.20
C ALA A 57 -0.75 6.28 -2.24
N SER A 58 -1.89 5.69 -1.82
CA SER A 58 -2.96 5.28 -2.74
C SER A 58 -3.74 6.46 -3.35
N GLY A 59 -3.63 7.64 -2.75
CA GLY A 59 -4.38 8.85 -3.12
C GLY A 59 -5.79 8.92 -2.53
N ASN A 60 -6.38 7.79 -2.15
CA ASN A 60 -7.70 7.70 -1.52
C ASN A 60 -7.66 7.32 -0.02
N ALA A 61 -6.46 7.19 0.53
CA ALA A 61 -6.22 6.74 1.90
C ALA A 61 -6.79 5.34 2.19
N ASP A 62 -6.64 4.40 1.24
CA ASP A 62 -7.23 3.05 1.33
C ASP A 62 -6.68 2.28 2.54
N LEU A 63 -5.36 2.37 2.80
CA LEU A 63 -4.76 1.70 3.94
C LEU A 63 -5.28 2.28 5.25
N ALA A 64 -5.44 3.61 5.31
CA ALA A 64 -6.01 4.28 6.48
C ALA A 64 -7.47 3.87 6.71
N ALA A 65 -8.27 3.79 5.63
CA ALA A 65 -9.65 3.33 5.70
C ALA A 65 -9.76 1.89 6.21
N PHE A 66 -8.97 0.95 5.66
CA PHE A 66 -8.92 -0.43 6.17
C PHE A 66 -8.41 -0.49 7.62
N ALA A 67 -7.52 0.42 8.01
CA ALA A 67 -7.03 0.52 9.38
C ALA A 67 -8.07 1.10 10.37
N GLY A 68 -9.23 1.53 9.89
CA GLY A 68 -10.31 2.10 10.70
C GLY A 68 -10.08 3.56 11.07
N CYS A 69 -9.27 4.30 10.31
CA CYS A 69 -9.17 5.75 10.46
C CYS A 69 -10.48 6.42 10.03
N GLY A 70 -10.92 7.43 10.79
CA GLY A 70 -12.03 8.28 10.40
C GLY A 70 -11.65 9.19 9.23
N PHE A 71 -12.66 9.65 8.49
CA PHE A 71 -12.52 10.66 7.45
C PHE A 71 -13.66 11.68 7.56
N GLU A 72 -13.46 12.83 6.94
CA GLU A 72 -14.47 13.88 6.82
C GLU A 72 -14.74 14.13 5.34
N TYR A 73 -15.99 14.46 5.02
CA TYR A 73 -16.36 14.94 3.69
C TYR A 73 -16.52 16.45 3.77
N GLY A 74 -15.89 17.17 2.84
CA GLY A 74 -16.06 18.62 2.75
C GLY A 74 -17.52 18.98 2.45
N ALA A 75 -18.00 20.09 3.01
CA ALA A 75 -19.29 20.69 2.66
C ALA A 75 -19.24 21.31 1.25
#